data_AF-A0AA47N3W3-F1
#
_entry.id   AF-A0AA47N3W3-F1
#
_cell.length_a   1.000
_cell.length_b   1.000
_cell.length_c   1.000
_cell.angle_alpha   90.00
_cell.angle_beta   90.00
_cell.angle_gamma   90.00
#
_symmetry.space_group_name_H-M   'P 1'
#
loop_
_entity.id
_entity.type
_entity.pdbx_description
1 polymer ?
#
loop_
_entity_poly.entity_id
_entity_poly.type
_entity_poly.pdbx_seq_one_letter_code
_entity_poly.pdbx_strand_id
1 'polypeptide(L)'
;MSVEAVLQQKRLKRHFAYEAPDEPIGFFNVVVDCAIQSLDDRFQPLGDVKDKFSVLLNHLTLSNKCDELCKILTCRDESDIDGKELDYEIRNLQNLTWTGTLLTLPVQVNSNTCE
;
A
#
# COMPACT_ATOMS: atom_id res chain seq x y z
N MET A 1 -21.52 -29.92 -55.52
CA MET A 1 -21.36 -29.89 -54.05
C MET A 1 -21.75 -28.49 -53.58
N SER A 2 -22.78 -28.35 -52.75
CA SER A 2 -23.30 -27.03 -52.36
C SER A 2 -22.34 -26.31 -51.40
N VAL A 3 -22.09 -25.02 -51.65
CA VAL A 3 -21.30 -24.14 -50.76
C VAL A 3 -21.87 -24.17 -49.34
N GLU A 4 -23.19 -24.27 -49.22
CA GLU A 4 -23.89 -24.33 -47.95
C GLU A 4 -23.61 -25.62 -47.17
N ALA A 5 -23.44 -26.75 -47.87
CA ALA A 5 -23.06 -28.02 -47.25
C ALA A 5 -21.62 -27.98 -46.71
N VAL A 6 -20.71 -27.30 -47.42
CA VAL A 6 -19.32 -27.10 -46.96
C VAL A 6 -19.27 -26.17 -45.76
N LEU A 7 -20.10 -25.12 -45.73
CA LEU A 7 -20.19 -24.19 -44.60
C LEU A 7 -20.83 -24.84 -43.37
N GLN A 8 -21.86 -25.67 -43.54
CA GLN A 8 -22.45 -26.50 -42.48
C GLN A 8 -21.41 -27.46 -41.89
N GLN A 9 -20.62 -28.14 -42.74
CA GLN A 9 -19.56 -29.05 -42.29
C GLN A 9 -18.41 -28.33 -41.58
N LYS A 10 -18.08 -27.09 -41.98
CA LYS A 10 -17.12 -26.23 -41.27
C LYS A 10 -17.67 -25.73 -39.92
N ARG A 11 -18.97 -25.45 -39.82
CA ARG A 11 -19.64 -25.07 -38.56
C ARG A 11 -19.70 -26.23 -37.55
N LEU A 12 -19.68 -27.48 -38.03
CA LEU A 12 -19.58 -28.69 -37.21
C LEU A 12 -18.16 -28.96 -36.65
N LYS A 13 -17.12 -28.30 -37.16
CA LYS A 13 -15.79 -28.29 -36.51
C LYS A 13 -15.86 -27.36 -35.31
N ARG A 14 -16.29 -27.94 -34.17
CA ARG A 14 -16.27 -27.40 -32.80
C ARG A 14 -15.43 -26.13 -32.64
N HIS A 15 -16.03 -24.98 -32.91
CA HIS A 15 -15.53 -23.68 -32.45
C HIS A 15 -15.63 -23.54 -30.92
N PHE A 16 -16.20 -24.54 -30.25
CA PHE A 16 -16.38 -24.64 -28.79
C PHE A 16 -15.57 -25.77 -28.15
N ALA A 17 -14.51 -26.27 -28.79
CA ALA A 17 -13.52 -27.08 -28.07
C ALA A 17 -12.56 -26.19 -27.25
N TYR A 18 -13.09 -25.12 -26.65
CA TYR A 18 -12.40 -24.23 -25.72
C TYR A 18 -12.80 -24.55 -24.28
N GLU A 19 -13.24 -25.78 -24.01
CA GLU A 19 -13.12 -26.31 -22.65
C GLU A 19 -11.69 -26.81 -22.54
N ALA A 20 -10.79 -25.89 -22.19
CA ALA A 20 -9.51 -26.29 -21.64
C ALA A 20 -9.84 -27.21 -20.45
N PRO A 21 -9.19 -28.37 -20.32
CA PRO A 21 -9.46 -29.26 -19.20
C PRO A 21 -9.27 -28.49 -17.90
N ASP A 22 -10.24 -28.60 -16.99
CA ASP A 22 -10.16 -27.96 -15.68
C ASP A 22 -8.81 -28.33 -15.04
N GLU A 23 -8.03 -27.30 -14.73
CA GLU A 23 -6.75 -27.51 -14.09
C GLU A 23 -6.98 -28.18 -12.73
N PRO A 24 -6.13 -29.15 -12.34
CA PRO A 24 -6.30 -29.83 -11.08
C PRO A 24 -6.32 -28.80 -9.93
N ILE A 25 -7.15 -29.02 -8.92
CA ILE A 25 -7.32 -28.08 -7.77
C ILE A 25 -5.96 -27.70 -7.14
N GLY A 26 -4.98 -28.60 -7.17
CA GLY A 26 -3.61 -28.33 -6.71
C GLY A 26 -2.87 -27.26 -7.53
N PHE A 27 -3.11 -27.14 -8.83
CA PHE A 27 -2.55 -26.06 -9.65
C PHE A 27 -3.12 -24.71 -9.25
N PHE A 28 -4.45 -24.62 -9.08
CA PHE A 28 -5.09 -23.39 -8.61
C PHE A 28 -4.53 -22.95 -7.26
N ASN A 29 -4.38 -23.87 -6.31
CA ASN A 29 -3.79 -23.57 -5.01
C ASN A 29 -2.36 -23.03 -5.13
N VAL A 30 -1.52 -23.65 -5.96
CA VAL A 30 -0.15 -23.17 -6.20
C VAL A 30 -0.15 -21.77 -6.82
N VAL A 31 -1.02 -21.50 -7.78
CA VAL A 31 -1.13 -20.16 -8.40
C VAL A 31 -1.61 -19.12 -7.38
N VAL A 32 -2.58 -19.47 -6.53
CA VAL A 32 -3.07 -18.60 -5.46
C VAL A 32 -1.97 -18.32 -4.43
N ASP A 33 -1.27 -19.35 -3.97
CA ASP A 33 -0.16 -19.21 -3.03
C ASP A 33 0.96 -18.33 -3.62
N CYS A 34 1.31 -18.52 -4.89
CA CYS A 34 2.27 -17.67 -5.59
C CYS A 34 1.78 -16.22 -5.72
N ALA A 35 0.49 -16.00 -5.96
CA ALA A 35 -0.08 -14.67 -6.05
C ALA A 35 -0.06 -13.95 -4.68
N ILE A 36 -0.40 -14.66 -3.60
CA ILE A 36 -0.31 -14.16 -2.23
C ILE A 36 1.13 -13.79 -1.89
N GLN A 37 2.09 -14.70 -2.14
CA GLN A 37 3.51 -14.45 -1.87
C GLN A 37 4.04 -13.25 -2.67
N SER A 38 3.65 -13.12 -3.94
CA SER A 38 4.05 -11.99 -4.79
C SER A 38 3.53 -10.65 -4.27
N LEU A 39 2.30 -10.64 -3.71
CA LEU A 39 1.76 -9.45 -3.06
C LEU A 39 2.52 -9.14 -1.76
N ASP A 40 2.78 -10.15 -0.93
CA ASP A 40 3.54 -9.97 0.31
C ASP A 40 4.94 -9.44 0.01
N ASP A 41 5.69 -10.05 -0.92
CA ASP A 41 7.03 -9.62 -1.32
C ASP A 41 7.03 -8.18 -1.85
N ARG A 42 5.98 -7.78 -2.58
CA ARG A 42 5.84 -6.43 -3.11
C ARG A 42 5.55 -5.39 -2.02
N PHE A 43 4.73 -5.74 -1.03
CA PHE A 43 4.29 -4.80 0.00
C PHE A 43 5.12 -4.86 1.28
N GLN A 44 5.95 -5.89 1.47
CA GLN A 44 6.84 -6.02 2.63
C GLN A 44 7.79 -4.82 2.77
N PRO A 45 8.44 -4.29 1.70
CA PRO A 45 9.24 -3.08 1.82
C PRO A 45 8.43 -1.85 2.25
N LEU A 46 7.18 -1.73 1.79
CA LEU A 46 6.29 -0.64 2.19
C LEU A 46 5.86 -0.78 3.66
N GLY A 47 5.68 -2.02 4.13
CA GLY A 47 5.48 -2.35 5.54
C GLY A 47 6.66 -1.89 6.40
N ASP A 48 7.89 -2.23 5.99
CA ASP A 48 9.11 -1.83 6.70
C ASP A 48 9.27 -0.31 6.76
N VAL A 49 8.98 0.39 5.66
CA VAL A 49 8.98 1.86 5.61
C VAL A 49 7.89 2.41 6.54
N LYS A 50 6.66 1.90 6.44
CA LYS A 50 5.56 2.31 7.30
C LYS A 50 5.93 2.11 8.78
N ASP A 51 6.57 1.02 9.17
CA ASP A 51 6.95 0.78 10.56
C ASP A 51 8.07 1.73 11.02
N LYS A 52 9.07 2.00 10.17
CA LYS A 52 10.13 2.99 10.44
C LYS A 52 9.58 4.40 10.63
N PHE A 53 8.64 4.82 9.79
CA PHE A 53 8.03 6.15 9.84
C PHE A 53 6.77 6.22 10.72
N SER A 54 6.26 5.09 11.21
CA SER A 54 5.10 5.02 12.11
C SER A 54 5.32 5.79 13.40
N VAL A 55 6.60 5.99 13.77
CA VAL A 55 7.03 6.89 14.82
C VAL A 55 6.28 8.21 14.70
N LEU A 56 6.29 8.88 13.54
CA LEU A 56 5.68 10.19 13.30
C LEU A 56 4.16 10.27 13.55
N LEU A 57 3.46 9.13 13.55
CA LEU A 57 2.01 9.07 13.75
C LEU A 57 1.62 8.96 15.24
N ASN A 58 2.52 8.51 16.12
CA ASN A 58 2.26 8.29 17.55
C ASN A 58 3.03 9.28 18.44
N HIS A 59 2.52 10.52 18.50
CA HIS A 59 3.08 11.65 19.23
C HIS A 59 3.37 11.38 20.73
N LEU A 60 2.64 10.48 21.40
CA LEU A 60 2.82 10.18 22.84
C LEU A 60 4.06 9.33 23.16
N THR A 61 4.61 8.61 22.19
CA THR A 61 5.81 7.75 22.38
C THR A 61 7.02 8.22 21.58
N LEU A 62 6.88 9.36 20.92
CA LEU A 62 7.81 9.89 19.94
C LEU A 62 9.16 10.28 20.56
N SER A 63 9.13 10.82 21.79
CA SER A 63 10.33 11.23 22.55
C SER A 63 11.39 10.13 22.67
N ASN A 64 10.95 8.88 22.90
CA ASN A 64 11.87 7.74 23.04
C ASN A 64 12.37 7.19 21.69
N LYS A 65 11.83 7.67 20.57
CA LYS A 65 12.09 7.16 19.22
C LYS A 65 12.70 8.21 18.27
N CYS A 66 12.86 9.46 18.70
CA CYS A 66 13.54 10.51 17.93
C CYS A 66 14.99 10.13 17.58
N ASP A 67 15.70 9.49 18.51
CA ASP A 67 17.06 9.01 18.27
C ASP A 67 17.12 7.89 17.21
N GLU A 68 16.09 7.05 17.15
CA GLU A 68 15.98 5.97 16.15
C GLU A 68 15.68 6.55 14.77
N LEU A 69 14.78 7.53 14.69
CA LEU A 69 14.47 8.25 13.45
C LEU A 69 15.69 9.02 12.92
N CYS A 70 16.41 9.72 13.80
CA CYS A 70 17.67 10.41 13.47
C CYS A 70 18.67 9.43 12.81
N LYS A 71 18.86 8.24 13.39
CA LYS A 71 19.74 7.20 12.82
C LYS A 71 19.27 6.69 11.47
N ILE A 72 17.96 6.48 11.29
CA ILE A 72 17.38 6.03 10.02
C ILE A 72 17.61 7.07 8.91
N LEU A 73 17.59 8.34 9.26
CA LEU A 73 17.77 9.48 8.35
C LEU A 73 19.23 9.99 8.31
N THR A 74 20.17 9.24 8.89
CA THR A 74 21.60 9.54 8.79
C THR A 74 22.21 8.75 7.64
N CYS A 75 22.89 9.44 6.73
CA CYS A 75 23.66 8.83 5.66
C CYS A 75 25.07 9.41 5.63
N ARG A 76 26.09 8.55 5.77
CA ARG A 76 27.52 8.95 5.70
C ARG A 76 27.84 10.15 6.61
N ASP A 77 27.36 10.08 7.85
CA ASP A 77 27.59 11.05 8.92
C ASP A 77 26.83 12.38 8.80
N GLU A 78 26.04 12.58 7.74
CA GLU A 78 25.07 13.67 7.64
C GLU A 78 23.69 13.16 8.05
N SER A 79 23.08 13.83 9.03
CA SER A 79 21.71 13.55 9.46
C SER A 79 20.79 14.65 8.96
N ASP A 80 19.68 14.27 8.33
CA ASP A 80 18.67 15.22 7.88
C ASP A 80 17.89 15.86 9.06
N ILE A 81 17.94 15.22 10.24
CA ILE A 81 17.20 15.64 11.42
C ILE A 81 18.09 15.56 12.67
N ASP A 82 18.06 16.59 13.52
CA ASP A 82 18.59 16.49 14.89
C ASP A 82 17.55 15.88 15.82
N GLY A 83 17.82 14.66 16.29
CA GLY A 83 16.93 13.92 17.20
C GLY A 83 16.64 14.65 18.52
N LYS A 84 17.59 15.45 19.03
CA LYS A 84 17.41 16.20 20.29
C LYS A 84 16.55 17.43 20.09
N GLU A 85 16.75 18.14 18.97
CA GLU A 85 15.89 19.25 18.58
C GLU A 85 14.45 18.77 18.36
N LEU A 86 14.29 17.67 17.61
CA LEU A 86 13.00 17.05 17.39
C LEU A 86 12.31 16.62 18.70
N ASP A 87 13.02 15.97 19.62
CA ASP A 87 12.49 15.60 20.96
C ASP A 87 11.98 16.82 21.74
N TYR A 88 12.75 17.92 21.72
CA TYR A 88 12.36 19.17 22.37
C TYR A 88 11.10 19.79 21.74
N GLU A 89 11.02 19.83 20.41
CA GLU A 89 9.86 20.35 19.69
C GLU A 89 8.60 19.54 19.99
N ILE A 90 8.69 18.21 19.99
CA ILE A 90 7.53 17.34 20.25
C ILE A 90 7.00 17.52 21.68
N ARG A 91 7.89 17.58 22.68
CA ARG A 91 7.47 17.83 24.07
C ARG A 91 6.78 19.17 24.21
N ASN A 92 7.27 20.20 23.51
CA ASN A 92 6.63 21.51 23.48
C ASN A 92 5.29 21.50 22.72
N LEU A 93 5.17 20.74 21.62
CA LEU A 93 3.91 20.56 20.92
C LEU A 93 2.85 19.88 21.80
N GLN A 94 3.20 18.86 22.58
CA GLN A 94 2.29 18.25 23.55
C GLN A 94 1.79 19.28 24.59
N ASN A 95 2.69 20.13 25.09
CA ASN A 95 2.34 21.22 26.00
C ASN A 95 1.42 22.27 25.35
N LEU A 96 1.54 22.49 24.04
CA LEU A 96 0.66 23.37 23.26
C LEU A 96 -0.72 22.73 23.03
N THR A 97 -0.81 21.41 22.79
CA THR A 97 -2.11 20.73 22.60
C THR A 97 -3.02 20.77 23.83
N TRP A 98 -2.45 20.85 25.05
CA TRP A 98 -3.24 21.00 26.28
C TRP A 98 -3.74 22.44 26.50
N THR A 99 -3.12 23.43 25.86
CA THR A 99 -3.48 24.86 26.01
C THR A 99 -4.29 25.42 24.84
N GLY A 100 -4.47 24.64 23.75
CA GLY A 100 -5.05 25.10 22.50
C GLY A 100 -6.33 24.38 22.08
N THR A 101 -7.47 24.74 22.68
CA THR A 101 -8.83 24.44 22.22
C THR A 101 -9.19 25.14 20.90
N LEU A 102 -8.27 25.24 19.92
CA LEU A 102 -8.38 26.24 18.84
C LEU A 102 -8.10 25.73 17.42
N LEU A 103 -8.21 24.43 17.13
CA LEU A 103 -8.24 23.94 15.74
C LEU A 103 -9.31 22.86 15.51
N THR A 104 -10.54 23.11 15.93
CA THR A 104 -11.72 22.62 15.19
C THR A 104 -12.06 23.65 14.12
N LEU A 105 -11.30 23.69 13.03
CA LEU A 105 -11.80 24.26 11.80
C LEU A 105 -12.45 23.12 10.99
N PRO A 106 -13.75 23.18 10.70
CA PRO A 106 -14.37 22.18 9.83
C PRO A 106 -13.75 22.32 8.43
N VAL A 107 -13.18 21.22 7.94
CA VAL A 107 -12.79 21.08 6.54
C VAL A 107 -14.08 21.14 5.71
N GLN A 108 -14.34 22.30 5.09
CA GLN A 108 -15.37 22.42 4.07
C GLN A 108 -14.83 21.80 2.79
N VAL A 109 -15.25 20.57 2.52
CA VAL A 109 -15.03 19.91 1.23
C VAL A 109 -15.96 20.58 0.22
N ASN A 110 -15.45 21.54 -0.55
CA ASN A 110 -16.16 22.06 -1.71
C ASN A 110 -16.11 21.02 -2.83
N SER A 111 -17.20 20.27 -2.98
CA SER A 111 -17.46 19.41 -4.13
C SER A 111 -17.94 20.26 -5.32
N ASN A 112 -17.02 20.91 -6.02
CA ASN A 112 -17.27 21.48 -7.34
C ASN A 112 -16.44 20.70 -8.37
N THR A 113 -16.90 19.50 -8.71
CA THR A 113 -16.51 18.86 -9.97
C THR A 113 -17.46 19.31 -11.06
N CYS A 114 -16.89 19.91 -12.10
CA CYS A 114 -17.52 20.33 -13.33
C CYS A 114 -18.34 19.20 -13.98
N GLU A 115 -19.56 19.53 -14.40
CA GLU A 115 -20.21 18.92 -15.56
C GLU A 115 -19.59 19.45 -16.86
#